data_AF-A0A7W7Q174-F1
#
_entry.id   AF-A0A7W7Q174-F1
#
_cell.length_a   1.000
_cell.length_b   1.000
_cell.length_c   1.000
_cell.angle_alpha   90.00
_cell.angle_beta   90.00
_cell.angle_gamma   90.00
#
_symmetry.space_group_name_H-M   'P 1'
#
loop_
_entity.id
_entity.type
_entity.pdbx_description
1 polymer ?
#
loop_
_entity_poly.entity_id
_entity_poly.type
_entity_poly.pdbx_seq_one_letter_code
_entity_poly.pdbx_strand_id
1 'polypeptide(L)' 'MVSTVVLPFESDDVIDYGLPPSVAFHFLDGDRGLVTHFRSL' A
#
# COMPACT_ATOMS: atom_id res chain seq x y z
N MET A 1 -3.85 -5.08 -5.87
CA MET A 1 -3.37 -4.62 -4.55
C MET A 1 -2.05 -3.90 -4.75
N VAL A 2 -1.77 -2.81 -4.02
CA VAL A 2 -0.49 -2.04 -4.15
C VAL A 2 0.32 -2.06 -2.84
N SER A 3 0.02 -3.02 -1.98
CA SER A 3 0.74 -3.29 -0.74
C SER A 3 1.41 -4.65 -0.90
N THR A 4 2.67 -4.76 -0.49
CA THR A 4 3.33 -6.07 -0.36
C THR A 4 2.91 -6.80 0.91
N VAL A 5 2.26 -6.11 1.86
CA VAL A 5 1.62 -6.73 3.03
C VAL A 5 0.19 -7.06 2.69
N VAL A 6 -0.18 -8.33 2.87
CA VAL A 6 -1.50 -8.87 2.59
C VAL A 6 -2.37 -8.79 3.84
N LEU A 7 -3.64 -8.40 3.71
CA LEU A 7 -4.54 -8.38 4.85
C LEU A 7 -4.96 -9.81 5.23
N PRO A 8 -5.24 -10.10 6.53
CA PRO A 8 -5.51 -11.46 6.99
C PRO A 8 -6.72 -12.16 6.36
N PHE A 9 -7.58 -11.44 5.63
CA PHE A 9 -8.75 -12.00 4.93
C PHE A 9 -8.54 -12.13 3.41
N GLU A 10 -7.40 -11.69 2.88
CA GLU A 10 -7.07 -11.72 1.45
C GLU A 10 -6.22 -12.93 1.08
N SER A 11 -5.40 -13.45 2.01
CA SER A 11 -4.55 -14.63 1.81
C SER A 11 -4.07 -15.21 3.15
N ASP A 12 -3.60 -16.46 3.12
CA ASP A 12 -2.84 -17.10 4.20
C ASP A 12 -1.37 -16.61 4.25
N ASP A 13 -0.87 -16.02 3.16
CA ASP A 13 0.46 -15.41 3.08
C ASP A 13 0.46 -14.00 3.69
N VAL A 14 1.52 -13.63 4.41
CA VAL A 14 1.67 -12.30 5.02
C VAL A 14 2.27 -11.29 4.04
N ILE A 15 3.18 -11.75 3.17
CA ILE A 15 3.93 -10.92 2.22
C ILE A 15 3.75 -11.47 0.80
N ASP A 16 3.33 -10.62 -0.12
CA ASP A 16 3.26 -10.92 -1.54
C ASP A 16 4.59 -10.58 -2.22
N TYR A 17 5.42 -11.60 -2.42
CA TYR A 17 6.73 -11.49 -3.09
C TYR A 17 6.62 -11.39 -4.62
N GLY A 18 5.43 -11.60 -5.20
CA GLY A 18 5.19 -11.46 -6.64
C GLY A 18 4.94 -10.02 -7.06
N LEU A 19 4.56 -9.15 -6.11
CA LEU A 19 4.39 -7.72 -6.38
C LEU A 19 5.74 -7.01 -6.50
N PRO A 20 5.88 -6.08 -7.47
CA PRO A 20 7.04 -5.23 -7.53
C PRO A 20 7.12 -4.37 -6.26
N PRO A 21 8.34 -4.08 -5.76
CA PRO A 21 8.52 -3.13 -4.66
C PRO A 21 7.83 -1.81 -4.98
N SER A 22 7.14 -1.24 -3.99
CA SER A 22 6.41 0.02 -4.18
C SER A 22 6.54 0.93 -2.97
N VAL A 23 6.43 2.23 -3.20
CA VAL A 23 6.44 3.26 -2.15
C VAL A 23 5.06 3.90 -2.07
N ALA A 24 4.54 4.00 -0.84
CA ALA A 24 3.32 4.73 -0.53
C ALA A 24 3.66 6.13 0.02
N PHE A 25 3.00 7.16 -0.51
CA PHE A 25 3.13 8.54 -0.06
C PHE A 25 1.81 8.97 0.60
N HIS A 26 1.88 9.42 1.84
CA HIS A 26 0.73 9.93 2.58
C HIS A 26 0.79 11.45 2.65
N PHE A 27 -0.21 12.10 2.07
CA PHE A 27 -0.36 13.55 2.09
C PHE A 27 -1.56 13.92 2.94
N LEU A 28 -1.34 14.80 3.92
CA LEU A 28 -2.40 15.44 4.68
C LEU A 28 -2.72 16.78 4.02
N ASP A 29 -3.97 17.02 3.68
CA ASP A 29 -4.43 18.33 3.21
C ASP A 29 -4.87 19.23 4.39
N GLY A 30 -5.12 20.50 4.08
CA GLY A 30 -5.52 21.50 5.09
C GLY A 30 -6.86 21.21 5.78
N ASP A 31 -7.69 20.35 5.21
CA ASP A 31 -9.00 19.95 5.73
C ASP A 31 -8.94 18.61 6.49
N ARG A 32 -7.72 18.12 6.80
CA ARG A 32 -7.44 16.82 7.44
C ARG A 32 -7.79 15.62 6.56
N GLY A 33 -7.95 15.83 5.26
CA GLY A 33 -8.01 14.75 4.29
C GLY A 33 -6.66 14.03 4.23
N LEU A 34 -6.71 12.70 4.15
CA LEU A 34 -5.55 11.85 3.93
C LEU A 34 -5.64 11.26 2.52
N VAL A 35 -4.67 11.61 1.67
CA VAL A 35 -4.52 11.04 0.33
C VAL A 35 -3.30 10.13 0.32
N THR A 36 -3.49 8.91 -0.20
CA THR A 36 -2.39 7.96 -0.41
C THR A 36 -2.13 7.75 -1.90
N HIS A 37 -0.90 7.98 -2.32
CA HIS A 37 -0.42 7.67 -3.67
C HIS A 37 0.58 6.52 -3.63
N PHE A 38 0.54 5.64 -4.64
CA PHE A 38 1.47 4.53 -4.75
C PHE A 38 2.31 4.64 -6.02
N ARG A 39 3.60 4.30 -5.92
CA ARG A 39 4.52 4.19 -7.06
C ARG A 39 5.26 2.86 -7.01
N SER A 40 5.15 2.06 -8.07
CA SER A 40 5.98 0.87 -8.29
C SER A 40 7.38 1.28 -8.75
N LEU A 41 8.37 0.52 -8.30
CA LEU A 41 9.75 0.58 -8.78
C LEU A 41 10.01 -0.50 -9.84
#